data_AF-A0A3S1RL30-F1
#
_entry.id   AF-A0A3S1RL30-F1
#
_cell.length_a   1.000
_cell.length_b   1.000
_cell.length_c   1.000
_cell.angle_alpha   90.00
_cell.angle_beta   90.00
_cell.angle_gamma   90.00
#
_symmetry.space_group_name_H-M   'P 1'
#
loop_
_entity.id
_entity.type
_entity.pdbx_description
1 polymer ?
#
loop_
_entity_poly.entity_id
_entity_poly.type
_entity_poly.pdbx_seq_one_letter_code
_entity_poly.pdbx_strand_id
1 'polypeptide(L)'
;MPANLKPYRAKREFSRTPEPAGGLASEGSNRFVVHKHHATADHYDMRLEIGGVLKSWAVPRGPSLNPADKRLAVETEDHPIEYIDFEGVIPEGGYGGGPMIVWDTGTWAPMEDVDKSL
;
A
#
# COMPACT_ATOMS: atom_id res chain seq x y z
N MET A 1 -14.02 0.80 -9.84
CA MET A 1 -13.29 1.96 -10.45
C MET A 1 -12.04 1.47 -11.19
N PRO A 2 -11.62 2.06 -12.33
CA PRO A 2 -10.41 1.63 -13.03
C PRO A 2 -9.14 2.07 -12.29
N ALA A 3 -8.11 1.22 -12.33
CA ALA A 3 -6.76 1.48 -11.83
C ALA A 3 -6.22 2.88 -12.21
N ASN A 4 -5.84 3.71 -11.22
CA ASN A 4 -5.26 5.04 -11.47
C ASN A 4 -3.90 5.22 -10.79
N LEU A 5 -2.82 4.84 -11.49
CA LEU A 5 -1.44 5.03 -11.03
C LEU A 5 -0.83 6.39 -11.38
N LYS A 6 -1.58 7.35 -11.96
CA LYS A 6 -1.01 8.66 -12.33
C LYS A 6 -0.47 9.41 -11.11
N PRO A 7 -1.22 9.53 -9.99
CA PRO A 7 -0.69 10.20 -8.79
C PRO A 7 0.50 9.47 -8.21
N TYR A 8 0.48 8.12 -8.24
CA TYR A 8 1.59 7.30 -7.79
C TYR A 8 2.86 7.62 -8.57
N ARG A 9 2.81 7.47 -9.89
CA ARG A 9 3.96 7.69 -10.79
C ARG A 9 4.47 9.13 -10.74
N ALA A 10 3.61 10.11 -10.56
CA ALA A 10 4.00 11.52 -10.47
C ALA A 10 4.88 11.84 -9.25
N LYS A 11 4.82 11.01 -8.19
CA LYS A 11 5.61 11.21 -6.96
C LYS A 11 6.93 10.42 -6.94
N ARG A 12 7.26 9.63 -7.98
CA ARG A 12 8.44 8.76 -7.99
C ARG A 12 9.41 9.14 -9.11
N GLU A 13 10.69 9.07 -8.80
CA GLU A 13 11.78 9.07 -9.77
C GLU A 13 12.31 7.63 -9.92
N PHE A 14 11.73 6.84 -10.84
CA PHE A 14 12.06 5.41 -11.02
C PHE A 14 13.50 5.12 -11.48
N SER A 15 14.26 6.14 -11.87
CA SER A 15 15.71 6.03 -12.07
C SER A 15 16.50 5.99 -10.76
N ARG A 16 15.87 6.30 -9.63
CA ARG A 16 16.50 6.41 -8.31
C ARG A 16 15.87 5.48 -7.27
N THR A 17 14.58 5.21 -7.37
CA THR A 17 13.88 4.31 -6.45
C THR A 17 13.84 2.87 -6.99
N PRO A 18 14.02 1.85 -6.14
CA PRO A 18 13.79 0.45 -6.52
C PRO A 18 12.30 0.08 -6.57
N GLU A 19 11.40 1.01 -6.24
CA GLU A 19 9.95 0.80 -6.29
C GLU A 19 9.45 0.45 -7.70
N PRO A 20 8.46 -0.46 -7.84
CA PRO A 20 7.94 -0.86 -9.14
C PRO A 20 7.11 0.25 -9.79
N ALA A 21 7.35 0.53 -11.08
CA ALA A 21 6.57 1.52 -11.85
C ALA A 21 5.13 1.09 -12.17
N GLY A 22 4.80 -0.19 -11.94
CA GLY A 22 3.53 -0.83 -12.23
C GLY A 22 3.38 -1.26 -13.69
N GLY A 23 3.01 -2.52 -13.90
CA GLY A 23 2.72 -3.11 -15.19
C GLY A 23 1.26 -2.95 -15.64
N LEU A 24 0.83 -3.82 -16.56
CA LEU A 24 -0.57 -3.94 -16.94
C LEU A 24 -1.33 -4.56 -15.77
N ALA A 25 -2.51 -4.00 -15.44
CA ALA A 25 -3.37 -4.56 -14.41
C ALA A 25 -3.73 -6.01 -14.75
N SER A 26 -3.41 -6.94 -13.85
CA SER A 26 -3.90 -8.32 -13.93
C SER A 26 -5.25 -8.43 -13.22
N GLU A 27 -6.04 -9.46 -13.57
CA GLU A 27 -7.18 -9.82 -12.73
C GLU A 27 -6.69 -10.16 -11.32
N GLY A 28 -7.38 -9.60 -10.32
CA GLY A 28 -6.89 -9.55 -8.96
C GLY A 28 -7.11 -10.84 -8.18
N SER A 29 -6.22 -11.11 -7.23
CA SER A 29 -6.25 -12.27 -6.34
C SER A 29 -6.78 -11.98 -4.93
N ASN A 30 -7.43 -10.82 -4.72
CA ASN A 30 -7.83 -10.30 -3.41
C ASN A 30 -6.73 -10.43 -2.35
N ARG A 31 -5.47 -10.12 -2.70
CA ARG A 31 -4.38 -10.10 -1.73
C ARG A 31 -4.42 -8.83 -0.88
N PHE A 32 -3.89 -8.91 0.32
CA PHE A 32 -3.57 -7.76 1.16
C PHE A 32 -2.11 -7.81 1.56
N VAL A 33 -1.57 -6.66 1.91
CA VAL A 33 -0.27 -6.54 2.56
C VAL A 33 -0.33 -5.46 3.63
N VAL A 34 0.41 -5.68 4.71
CA VAL A 34 0.76 -4.67 5.69
C VAL A 34 2.26 -4.49 5.61
N HIS A 35 2.71 -3.35 5.10
CA HIS A 35 4.11 -2.99 5.16
C HIS A 35 4.41 -2.31 6.49
N LYS A 36 5.57 -2.59 7.07
CA LYS A 36 6.15 -1.72 8.10
C LYS A 36 7.13 -0.79 7.43
N HIS A 37 6.97 0.51 7.65
CA HIS A 37 7.71 1.54 6.96
C HIS A 37 8.39 2.49 7.95
N HIS A 38 9.72 2.44 7.99
CA HIS A 38 10.55 3.31 8.83
C HIS A 38 10.95 4.56 8.05
N ALA A 39 9.98 5.42 7.77
CA ALA A 39 10.21 6.71 7.12
C ALA A 39 10.57 7.80 8.16
N THR A 40 10.28 9.07 7.88
CA THR A 40 10.40 10.16 8.86
C THR A 40 9.68 9.86 10.18
N ALA A 41 8.57 9.12 10.10
CA ALA A 41 7.91 8.52 11.25
C ALA A 41 7.65 7.04 10.95
N ASP A 42 7.89 6.19 11.95
CA ASP A 42 7.48 4.79 11.92
C ASP A 42 5.96 4.68 11.74
N HIS A 43 5.55 3.94 10.72
CA HIS A 43 4.14 3.64 10.46
C HIS A 43 4.00 2.31 9.73
N TYR A 44 2.76 1.93 9.48
CA TYR A 44 2.41 0.77 8.68
C TYR A 44 1.56 1.21 7.50
N ASP A 45 1.77 0.60 6.33
CA ASP A 45 0.91 0.81 5.18
C ASP A 45 0.05 -0.43 4.96
N MET A 46 -1.26 -0.30 5.18
CA MET A 46 -2.23 -1.34 4.84
C MET A 46 -2.64 -1.17 3.39
N ARG A 47 -2.57 -2.24 2.60
CA ARG A 47 -2.94 -2.20 1.19
C ARG A 47 -3.82 -3.39 0.81
N LEU A 48 -4.86 -3.13 0.01
CA LEU A 48 -5.80 -4.12 -0.50
C LEU A 48 -5.77 -4.13 -2.03
N GLU A 49 -5.58 -5.31 -2.63
CA GLU A 49 -5.69 -5.51 -4.07
C GLU A 49 -7.16 -5.41 -4.51
N ILE A 50 -7.51 -4.32 -5.20
CA ILE A 50 -8.87 -4.00 -5.67
C ILE A 50 -8.78 -3.36 -7.05
N GLY A 51 -9.52 -3.88 -8.03
CA GLY A 51 -9.67 -3.23 -9.33
C GLY A 51 -8.37 -3.00 -10.10
N GLY A 52 -7.37 -3.87 -9.93
CA GLY A 52 -6.09 -3.79 -10.63
C GLY A 52 -5.03 -2.91 -9.96
N VAL A 53 -5.28 -2.42 -8.74
CA VAL A 53 -4.34 -1.62 -7.94
C VAL A 53 -4.38 -2.03 -6.47
N LEU A 54 -3.44 -1.50 -5.69
CA LEU A 54 -3.44 -1.56 -4.25
C LEU A 54 -4.05 -0.28 -3.66
N LYS A 55 -5.29 -0.36 -3.20
CA LYS A 55 -5.91 0.67 -2.36
C LYS A 55 -5.15 0.73 -1.04
N SER A 56 -4.66 1.90 -0.65
CA SER A 56 -3.60 2.02 0.34
C SER A 56 -3.90 3.06 1.42
N TRP A 57 -3.62 2.71 2.68
CA TRP A 57 -3.74 3.60 3.82
C TRP A 57 -2.52 3.54 4.72
N ALA A 58 -2.01 4.71 5.10
CA ALA A 58 -1.01 4.83 6.15
C ALA A 58 -1.69 4.75 7.53
N VAL A 59 -1.19 3.86 8.39
CA VAL A 59 -1.70 3.58 9.73
C VAL A 59 -0.57 3.87 10.74
N PRO A 60 -0.50 5.10 11.31
CA PRO A 60 0.63 5.53 12.13
C PRO A 60 0.91 4.65 13.35
N ARG A 61 -0.14 4.07 13.95
CA ARG A 61 -0.01 3.18 15.11
C ARG A 61 -0.05 1.69 14.75
N GLY A 62 -0.10 1.35 13.46
CA GLY A 62 -0.26 -0.02 12.97
C GLY A 62 -1.64 -0.66 13.25
N PRO A 63 -1.83 -1.93 12.86
CA PRO A 63 -3.04 -2.70 13.16
C PRO A 63 -3.16 -3.07 14.65
N SER A 64 -4.38 -3.39 15.10
CA SER A 64 -4.65 -3.93 16.44
C SER A 64 -5.50 -5.18 16.37
N LEU A 65 -5.21 -6.15 17.23
CA LEU A 65 -6.09 -7.29 17.48
C LEU A 65 -7.14 -7.01 18.56
N ASN A 66 -7.05 -5.87 19.25
CA ASN A 66 -8.05 -5.46 20.23
C ASN A 66 -9.17 -4.68 19.52
N PRO A 67 -10.42 -5.17 19.51
CA PRO A 67 -11.53 -4.49 18.83
C PRO A 67 -11.93 -3.15 19.45
N ALA A 68 -11.50 -2.85 20.68
CA ALA A 68 -11.73 -1.55 21.32
C ALA A 68 -10.76 -0.46 20.82
N ASP A 69 -9.63 -0.84 20.21
CA ASP A 69 -8.65 0.11 19.70
C ASP A 69 -9.15 0.72 18.39
N LYS A 70 -9.30 2.04 18.35
CA LYS A 70 -9.51 2.78 17.10
C LYS A 70 -8.16 3.22 16.53
N ARG A 71 -7.87 2.83 15.29
CA ARG A 71 -6.64 3.21 14.57
C ARG A 71 -7.00 4.17 13.43
N LEU A 72 -6.28 5.29 13.36
CA LEU A 72 -6.37 6.20 12.23
C LEU A 72 -5.76 5.51 11.00
N ALA A 73 -6.50 5.47 9.89
CA ALA A 73 -6.04 5.01 8.59
C ALA A 73 -6.21 6.17 7.60
N VAL A 74 -5.10 6.74 7.13
CA VAL A 74 -5.10 7.89 6.22
C VAL A 74 -4.93 7.37 4.81
N GLU A 75 -5.90 7.66 3.93
CA GLU A 75 -5.83 7.24 2.53
C GLU A 75 -4.62 7.86 1.82
N THR A 76 -3.96 7.05 0.99
CA THR A 76 -2.80 7.43 0.17
C THR A 76 -3.04 7.06 -1.29
N GLU A 77 -2.11 7.35 -2.19
CA GLU A 77 -2.28 7.00 -3.60
C GLU A 77 -2.45 5.49 -3.82
N ASP A 78 -3.18 5.11 -4.86
CA ASP A 78 -3.19 3.73 -5.37
C ASP A 78 -1.75 3.29 -5.71
N HIS A 79 -1.33 2.12 -5.26
CA HIS A 79 -0.03 1.55 -5.60
C HIS A 79 -0.18 0.45 -6.67
N PRO A 80 0.87 0.18 -7.47
CA PRO A 80 0.83 -0.93 -8.42
C PRO A 80 0.77 -2.28 -7.68
N ILE A 81 0.16 -3.30 -8.30
CA ILE A 81 0.01 -4.63 -7.68
C ILE A 81 1.38 -5.23 -7.33
N GLU A 82 2.40 -5.01 -8.16
CA GLU A 82 3.75 -5.49 -7.93
C GLU A 82 4.38 -4.91 -6.66
N TYR A 83 3.84 -3.80 -6.13
CA TYR A 83 4.28 -3.22 -4.87
C TYR A 83 3.91 -4.09 -3.66
N ILE A 84 3.02 -5.07 -3.82
CA ILE A 84 2.54 -5.90 -2.71
C ILE A 84 3.64 -6.79 -2.11
N ASP A 85 4.63 -7.13 -2.93
CA ASP A 85 5.76 -8.00 -2.56
C ASP A 85 7.06 -7.19 -2.37
N PHE A 86 6.97 -5.85 -2.31
CA PHE A 86 8.14 -4.98 -2.24
C PHE A 86 8.72 -4.92 -0.81
N GLU A 87 9.98 -5.30 -0.70
CA GLU A 87 10.82 -5.04 0.47
C GLU A 87 12.11 -4.35 0.02
N GLY A 88 12.56 -3.36 0.76
CA GLY A 88 13.77 -2.63 0.40
C GLY A 88 13.92 -1.30 1.11
N VAL A 89 14.88 -0.51 0.63
CA VAL A 89 15.13 0.84 1.14
C VAL A 89 14.75 1.84 0.06
N ILE A 90 13.76 2.67 0.36
CA ILE A 90 13.42 3.83 -0.48
C ILE A 90 14.48 4.91 -0.20
N PRO A 91 15.19 5.43 -1.21
CA PRO A 91 16.27 6.39 -0.99
C PRO A 91 15.86 7.61 -0.18
N GLU A 92 16.75 8.08 0.69
CA GLU A 92 16.56 9.35 1.42
C GLU A 92 16.33 10.52 0.45
N GLY A 93 15.45 11.45 0.85
CA GLY A 93 15.02 12.57 0.01
C GLY A 93 14.00 12.20 -1.07
N GLY A 94 13.72 10.90 -1.28
CA GLY A 94 12.59 10.42 -2.07
C GLY A 94 11.27 10.52 -1.30
N TYR A 95 10.15 10.46 -2.04
CA TYR A 95 8.83 10.39 -1.41
C TYR A 95 8.67 9.06 -0.66
N GLY A 96 8.56 9.13 0.67
CA GLY A 96 8.54 7.93 1.51
C GLY A 96 9.92 7.30 1.71
N GLY A 97 11.00 8.09 1.74
CA GLY A 97 12.35 7.56 2.01
C GLY A 97 12.43 6.85 3.38
N GLY A 98 13.02 5.64 3.38
CA GLY A 98 13.12 4.79 4.56
C GLY A 98 13.11 3.29 4.21
N PRO A 99 13.58 2.41 5.12
CA PRO A 99 13.42 0.97 4.95
C PRO A 99 11.95 0.55 5.10
N MET A 100 11.53 -0.38 4.24
CA MET A 100 10.21 -0.98 4.19
C MET A 100 10.35 -2.50 4.14
N ILE A 101 9.52 -3.19 4.93
CA ILE A 101 9.38 -4.66 4.91
C ILE A 101 7.91 -5.04 4.79
N VAL A 102 7.64 -6.25 4.28
CA VAL A 102 6.35 -6.91 4.37
C VAL A 102 6.20 -7.45 5.79
N TRP A 103 5.38 -6.79 6.60
CA TRP A 103 5.14 -7.19 7.98
C TRP A 103 4.10 -8.30 8.10
N ASP A 104 3.06 -8.24 7.25
CA ASP A 104 2.04 -9.29 7.12
C ASP A 104 1.46 -9.28 5.71
N THR A 105 0.98 -10.42 5.24
CA THR A 105 0.40 -10.58 3.91
C THR A 105 -0.54 -11.77 3.86
N GLY A 106 -1.51 -11.73 2.96
CA GLY A 106 -2.44 -12.83 2.77
C GLY A 106 -3.55 -12.50 1.80
N THR A 107 -4.67 -13.19 1.95
CA THR A 107 -5.89 -12.97 1.16
C THR A 107 -6.98 -12.36 2.03
N TRP A 108 -7.78 -11.48 1.47
CA TRP A 108 -8.95 -10.93 2.12
C TRP A 108 -10.20 -11.22 1.28
N ALA A 109 -11.37 -11.12 1.91
CA ALA A 109 -12.64 -11.22 1.23
C ALA A 109 -13.54 -10.10 1.74
N PRO A 110 -14.24 -9.37 0.85
CA PRO A 110 -15.16 -8.35 1.29
C PRO A 110 -16.37 -8.99 1.98
N MET A 111 -16.79 -8.42 3.10
CA MET A 111 -18.03 -8.83 3.77
C MET A 111 -19.27 -8.19 3.13
N GLU A 112 -19.09 -7.08 2.41
CA GLU A 112 -20.13 -6.30 1.74
C GLU A 112 -19.69 -5.89 0.33
N ASP A 113 -20.46 -5.04 -0.33
CA ASP A 113 -20.16 -4.50 -1.67
C ASP A 113 -19.01 -3.48 -1.60
N VAL A 114 -17.84 -3.86 -2.15
CA VAL A 114 -16.60 -3.05 -2.09
C VAL A 114 -16.78 -1.65 -2.67
N ASP A 115 -17.53 -1.52 -3.77
CA ASP A 115 -17.73 -0.22 -4.44
C ASP A 115 -18.62 0.74 -3.63
N LYS A 116 -19.30 0.25 -2.58
CA LYS A 116 -20.11 1.07 -1.66
C LYS A 116 -19.42 1.37 -0.33
N SER A 117 -18.35 0.63 -0.02
CA SER A 117 -17.64 0.72 1.26
C SER A 117 -16.34 1.53 1.19
N LEU A 118 -15.89 1.88 -0.02
CA LEU A 118 -14.69 2.68 -0.33
C LEU A 118 -15.06 3.92 -1.13
#